data_AF-A0A2K2FCV5-F1
#
_entry.id   AF-A0A2K2FCV5-F1
#
_cell.length_a   1.000
_cell.length_b   1.000
_cell.length_c   1.000
_cell.angle_alpha   90.00
_cell.angle_beta   90.00
_cell.angle_gamma   90.00
#
_symmetry.space_group_name_H-M   'P 1'
#
loop_
_entity.id
_entity.type
_entity.pdbx_description
1 polymer ?
#
loop_
_entity_poly.entity_id
_entity_poly.type
_entity_poly.pdbx_seq_one_letter_code
_entity_poly.pdbx_strand_id
1 'polypeptide(L)' 'MTVASQIKQTLAGLKGVQGTLRIYSSQARNEETRSVYNEALAVTEKIINDLEQRVQTLEFEEPQYKGN' A
#
# COMPACT_ATOMS: atom_id res chain seq x y z
N MET A 1 -8.66 -2.58 18.74
CA MET A 1 -7.90 -2.40 17.49
C MET A 1 -6.79 -3.43 17.51
N THR A 2 -6.77 -4.37 16.57
CA THR A 2 -5.74 -5.41 16.51
C THR A 2 -4.62 -5.06 15.54
N VAL A 3 -3.56 -5.87 15.54
CA VAL A 3 -2.40 -5.65 14.68
C VAL A 3 -2.82 -5.74 13.22
N ALA A 4 -3.63 -6.73 12.83
CA ALA A 4 -4.18 -6.81 11.49
C ALA A 4 -4.98 -5.54 11.11
N SER A 5 -5.79 -5.00 12.03
CA SER A 5 -6.58 -3.79 11.76
C SER A 5 -5.70 -2.54 11.60
N GLN A 6 -4.60 -2.43 12.35
CA GLN A 6 -3.63 -1.33 12.21
C GLN A 6 -2.92 -1.40 10.85
N ILE A 7 -2.45 -2.59 10.44
CA ILE A 7 -1.80 -2.75 9.14
C ILE A 7 -2.78 -2.48 7.99
N LYS A 8 -4.04 -2.91 8.09
CA LYS A 8 -5.07 -2.55 7.10
C LYS A 8 -5.29 -1.05 6.97
N GLN A 9 -5.26 -0.31 8.09
CA GLN A 9 -5.37 1.15 8.05
C GLN A 9 -4.17 1.78 7.34
N THR A 10 -2.96 1.32 7.64
CA THR A 10 -1.74 1.74 6.92
C THR A 10 -1.82 1.42 5.42
N LEU A 11 -2.31 0.23 5.07
CA LEU A 11 -2.48 -0.20 3.68
C LEU A 11 -3.44 0.71 2.91
N ALA A 12 -4.56 1.10 3.53
CA ALA A 12 -5.51 2.04 2.93
C ALA A 12 -4.84 3.40 2.67
N GLY A 13 -4.02 3.89 3.62
CA GLY A 13 -3.23 5.11 3.44
C GLY A 13 -2.25 5.00 2.27
N LEU A 14 -1.49 3.91 2.19
CA LEU A 14 -0.52 3.68 1.12
C LEU A 14 -1.16 3.58 -0.26
N LYS A 15 -2.32 2.91 -0.39
CA LYS A 15 -3.08 2.87 -1.65
C LYS A 15 -3.56 4.25 -2.08
N GLY A 16 -3.97 5.09 -1.12
CA GLY A 16 -4.29 6.49 -1.37
C GLY A 16 -3.08 7.26 -1.91
N VAL A 17 -1.93 7.15 -1.24
CA VAL A 17 -0.67 7.77 -1.67
C VAL A 17 -0.25 7.29 -3.05
N GLN A 18 -0.34 5.99 -3.34
CA GLN A 18 -0.05 5.43 -4.66
C GLN A 18 -0.94 6.07 -5.74
N GLY A 19 -2.24 6.21 -5.48
CA GLY A 19 -3.17 6.90 -6.38
C GLY A 19 -2.75 8.36 -6.64
N THR A 20 -2.40 9.10 -5.58
CA THR A 20 -1.92 10.48 -5.69
C THR A 20 -0.63 10.59 -6.50
N LEU A 21 0.33 9.67 -6.28
CA LEU A 21 1.57 9.63 -7.05
C LEU A 21 1.33 9.33 -8.54
N ARG A 22 0.36 8.48 -8.88
CA ARG A 22 -0.04 8.25 -10.29
C ARG A 22 -0.58 9.51 -10.94
N ILE A 23 -1.38 10.30 -10.21
CA ILE A 23 -1.89 11.59 -10.69
C ILE A 23 -0.72 12.56 -10.95
N TYR A 24 0.24 12.67 -10.02
CA TYR A 24 1.40 13.54 -10.20
C TYR A 24 2.30 13.10 -11.35
N SER A 25 2.57 11.80 -11.50
CA SER A 25 3.32 11.24 -12.65
C SER A 25 2.68 11.59 -13.99
N SER A 26 1.35 11.49 -14.07
CA SER A 26 0.57 11.81 -15.27
C SER A 26 0.62 13.30 -15.62
N GLN A 27 0.62 14.17 -14.61
CA GLN A 27 0.69 15.63 -14.81
C GLN A 27 2.12 16.14 -15.03
N ALA A 28 3.15 15.35 -14.69
CA ALA A 28 4.54 15.72 -14.88
C ALA A 28 4.88 15.86 -16.38
N ARG A 29 5.38 17.03 -16.74
CA ARG A 29 5.83 17.36 -18.11
C ARG A 29 7.31 17.03 -18.34
N ASN A 30 8.11 17.10 -17.29
CA ASN A 30 9.53 16.78 -17.32
C ASN A 30 9.72 15.26 -17.14
N GLU A 31 10.52 14.66 -18.01
CA GLU A 31 10.75 13.20 -18.03
C GLU A 31 11.48 12.69 -16.79
N GLU A 32 12.45 13.45 -16.26
CA GLU A 32 13.16 13.12 -15.03
C GLU A 32 12.20 13.08 -13.84
N THR A 33 11.32 14.09 -13.72
CA THR A 33 10.28 14.12 -12.68
C THR A 33 9.31 12.94 -12.81
N ARG A 34 8.90 12.60 -14.04
CA ARG A 34 8.07 11.42 -14.29
C ARG A 34 8.78 10.13 -13.88
N SER A 35 10.08 10.02 -14.15
CA SER A 35 10.90 8.87 -13.74
C SER A 35 10.92 8.72 -12.21
N VAL A 36 11.12 9.80 -11.46
CA VAL A 36 11.09 9.80 -9.99
C VAL A 36 9.75 9.31 -9.46
N TYR A 37 8.63 9.79 -10.01
CA TYR A 37 7.31 9.29 -9.60
C TYR A 37 7.09 7.82 -9.95
N ASN A 38 7.56 7.37 -11.11
CA ASN A 38 7.44 5.97 -11.51
C ASN A 38 8.25 5.03 -10.61
N GLU A 39 9.45 5.43 -10.19
CA GLU A 39 10.25 4.70 -9.21
C GLU A 39 9.55 4.65 -7.85
N ALA A 40 9.05 5.79 -7.37
CA ALA A 40 8.29 5.85 -6.11
C ALA A 40 7.03 4.98 -6.16
N LEU A 41 6.34 4.93 -7.30
CA LEU A 41 5.19 4.04 -7.52
C LEU A 41 5.58 2.57 -7.45
N ALA A 42 6.68 2.17 -8.08
CA ALA A 42 7.16 0.79 -8.05
C ALA A 42 7.53 0.34 -6.63
N VAL A 43 8.23 1.18 -5.87
CA VAL A 43 8.55 0.92 -4.46
C VAL A 43 7.28 0.83 -3.62
N THR A 44 6.35 1.77 -3.79
CA THR A 44 5.08 1.78 -3.06
C THR A 44 4.25 0.53 -3.34
N GLU A 45 4.18 0.10 -4.60
CA GLU A 45 3.46 -1.11 -5.02
C GLU A 45 4.04 -2.36 -4.36
N LYS A 46 5.38 -2.48 -4.29
CA LYS A 46 6.04 -3.57 -3.59
C LYS A 46 5.67 -3.60 -2.10
N ILE A 47 5.72 -2.46 -1.42
CA ILE A 47 5.37 -2.36 0.00
C ILE A 47 3.89 -2.74 0.24
N ILE A 48 2.98 -2.26 -0.63
CA ILE A 48 1.56 -2.62 -0.57
C ILE A 48 1.39 -4.15 -0.65
N ASN A 49 2.03 -4.79 -1.63
CA ASN A 49 1.95 -6.24 -1.79
C ASN A 49 2.50 -6.99 -0.56
N ASP A 50 3.64 -6.57 -0.03
CA ASP A 50 4.24 -7.20 1.16
C ASP A 50 3.31 -7.07 2.39
N LEU A 51 2.69 -5.92 2.58
CA LEU A 51 1.74 -5.70 3.67
C LEU A 51 0.44 -6.47 3.48
N GLU A 52 -0.06 -6.63 2.25
CA GLU A 52 -1.23 -7.48 1.97
C GLU A 52 -0.98 -8.92 2.37
N GLN A 53 0.18 -9.48 2.01
CA GLN A 53 0.56 -10.84 2.44
C GLN A 53 0.68 -10.93 3.96
N ARG A 54 1.24 -9.91 4.61
CA ARG A 54 1.34 -9.88 6.07
C ARG A 54 -0.02 -9.82 6.76
N VAL A 55 -0.97 -9.05 6.23
CA VAL A 55 -2.35 -8.99 6.76
C VAL A 55 -2.99 -10.37 6.71
N GLN A 56 -2.89 -11.09 5.59
CA GLN A 56 -3.47 -12.43 5.48
C GLN A 56 -2.94 -13.36 6.56
N THR A 57 -1.62 -13.35 6.80
CA THR A 57 -1.01 -14.18 7.85
C THR A 57 -1.54 -13.81 9.24
N LEU A 58 -1.63 -12.51 9.55
CA LEU A 58 -2.11 -12.03 10.84
C LEU A 58 -3.59 -12.36 11.08
N GLU A 59 -4.42 -12.33 10.05
CA GLU A 59 -5.82 -12.73 10.16
C GLU A 59 -5.97 -14.21 10.56
N PHE A 60 -5.08 -15.10 10.09
CA PHE A 60 -5.07 -16.50 10.54
C PHE A 60 -4.56 -16.67 11.99
N GLU A 61 -3.76 -15.75 12.48
CA GLU A 61 -3.25 -15.76 13.86
C GLU A 61 -4.29 -15.23 14.86
N GLU A 62 -5.09 -14.23 14.45
CA GLU A 62 -6.02 -13.51 15.32
C GLU A 62 -7.39 -14.21 15.46
N PRO A 63 -7.82 -14.58 16.69
CA PRO A 63 -9.05 -15.37 16.93
C PRO A 63 -10.32 -14.76 16.34
N GLN A 64 -10.42 -13.43 16.35
CA GLN A 64 -11.58 -12.68 15.86
C GLN A 64 -11.84 -12.81 14.35
N TYR A 65 -10.88 -13.30 13.56
CA TYR A 65 -11.02 -13.52 12.12
C TYR A 65 -11.29 -14.98 11.76
N LYS A 66 -11.29 -15.91 12.73
CA LYS A 66 -11.39 -17.35 12.46
C LYS A 66 -12.79 -17.85 12.12
N GLY A 67 -13.80 -16.99 12.14
CA GLY A 67 -15.21 -17.40 12.05
C GLY A 67 -15.62 -18.16 13.32
N ASN A 68 -16.85 -17.93 13.78
CA ASN A 68 -17.42 -18.75 14.87
C ASN A 68 -17.88 -20.10 14.34
#